data_AF-A0A833RR83-F1
#
_entry.id   AF-A0A833RR83-F1
#
_cell.length_a   1.000
_cell.length_b   1.000
_cell.length_c   1.000
_cell.angle_alpha   90.00
_cell.angle_beta   90.00
_cell.angle_gamma   90.00
#
_symmetry.space_group_name_H-M   'P 1'
#
loop_
_entity.id
_entity.type
_entity.pdbx_description
1 polymer ?
#
loop_
_entity_poly.entity_id
_entity_poly.type
_entity_poly.pdbx_seq_one_letter_code
_entity_poly.pdbx_strand_id
1 'polypeptide(L)'
;MAAAAVVFRLALVFFPGDLNLGSRPEVATPLSSLRRLAEGYWLKQTSLSPYAGSMYHGSPLLLPVLGPLIVNRYFILPQRILLFVIVDFISAILIRAIGQKLFVSNRQSMNSLKLSGKKKLGMNENAGDVASLIYLWNPLTIVTCLGSCTTPIDNFMVILTIYGACSRIAPLAAFGYVMATHLSLYPAILIVPVILLLGHGLDAPPSKFFTRNTRSFSWKPVIYFIIWAIIWTCYALLLCSISLKGVGGLNEMFKKTYGFILTVEDLTPNIGVLWYFFAEVFEFFRDFFLIVFHVNILFMVLPLAIRLKHRPCFLAFVYVAIVAMLKSYPSVGDSALYLGLLGLFASELADMQFSFFLFFGYIGVTLLSPVMHNLWIWRGTGNANFYFATGLAYACLQTVLVVESVSSMLKHDRMLKKLASP
;
A
#
# COMPACT_ATOMS: atom_id res chain seq x y z
N MET A 1 9.94 -4.19 -22.35
CA MET A 1 8.94 -4.75 -21.41
C MET A 1 8.13 -3.68 -20.68
N ALA A 2 8.74 -2.68 -20.03
CA ALA A 2 7.97 -1.61 -19.36
C ALA A 2 7.07 -0.81 -20.33
N ALA A 3 7.58 -0.41 -21.50
CA ALA A 3 6.79 0.24 -22.54
C ALA A 3 5.62 -0.64 -23.02
N ALA A 4 5.82 -1.95 -23.13
CA ALA A 4 4.76 -2.88 -23.51
C ALA A 4 3.63 -2.94 -22.46
N ALA A 5 3.95 -2.89 -21.17
CA ALA A 5 2.95 -2.82 -20.10
C ALA A 5 2.13 -1.52 -20.16
N VAL A 6 2.78 -0.38 -20.46
CA VAL A 6 2.09 0.91 -20.65
C VAL A 6 1.20 0.86 -21.89
N VAL A 7 1.70 0.39 -23.03
CA VAL A 7 0.93 0.23 -24.27
C VAL A 7 -0.25 -0.71 -24.06
N PHE A 8 -0.07 -1.81 -23.32
CA PHE A 8 -1.14 -2.73 -22.98
C PHE A 8 -2.25 -2.05 -22.17
N ARG A 9 -1.90 -1.26 -21.15
CA ARG A 9 -2.88 -0.48 -20.37
C ARG A 9 -3.60 0.55 -21.23
N LEU A 10 -2.87 1.25 -22.10
CA LEU A 10 -3.46 2.20 -23.05
C LEU A 10 -4.36 1.50 -24.08
N ALA A 11 -4.03 0.27 -24.50
CA ALA A 11 -4.88 -0.52 -25.38
C ALA A 11 -6.20 -0.90 -24.68
N LEU A 12 -6.14 -1.33 -23.42
CA LEU A 12 -7.33 -1.68 -22.62
C LEU A 12 -8.27 -0.49 -22.39
N VAL A 13 -7.75 0.75 -22.40
CA VAL A 13 -8.56 1.97 -22.31
C VAL A 13 -9.53 2.12 -23.49
N PHE A 14 -9.18 1.60 -24.67
CA PHE A 14 -10.04 1.64 -25.86
C PHE A 14 -11.14 0.57 -25.86
N PHE A 15 -11.19 -0.30 -24.84
CA PHE A 15 -12.28 -1.27 -24.62
C PHE A 15 -13.11 -0.93 -23.35
N PRO A 16 -13.75 0.26 -23.29
CA PRO A 16 -14.41 0.74 -22.08
C PRO A 16 -15.75 0.07 -21.77
N GLY A 17 -16.43 -0.48 -22.79
CA GLY A 17 -17.83 -0.90 -22.70
C GLY A 17 -18.09 -2.14 -21.84
N ASP A 18 -17.13 -3.05 -21.72
CA ASP A 18 -17.40 -4.41 -21.24
C ASP A 18 -16.97 -4.68 -19.78
N LEU A 19 -16.12 -3.83 -19.20
CA LEU A 19 -15.40 -4.22 -17.97
C LEU A 19 -15.99 -3.64 -16.66
N ASN A 20 -16.67 -2.48 -16.69
CA ASN A 20 -17.35 -1.83 -15.54
C ASN A 20 -16.65 -2.07 -14.16
N LEU A 21 -15.33 -1.98 -14.12
CA LEU A 21 -14.52 -2.39 -12.95
C LEU A 21 -14.73 -1.46 -11.76
N GLY A 22 -15.08 -0.19 -11.99
CA GLY A 22 -15.32 0.79 -10.92
C GLY A 22 -16.61 0.58 -10.12
N SER A 23 -17.47 -0.36 -10.51
CA SER A 23 -18.61 -0.82 -9.66
C SER A 23 -18.29 -2.07 -8.85
N ARG A 24 -17.11 -2.66 -9.05
CA ARG A 24 -16.72 -3.90 -8.36
C ARG A 24 -16.23 -3.58 -6.95
N PRO A 25 -16.80 -4.20 -5.91
CA PRO A 25 -16.40 -3.95 -4.51
C PRO A 25 -14.95 -4.32 -4.23
N GLU A 26 -14.36 -5.18 -5.04
CA GLU A 26 -12.96 -5.59 -4.94
C GLU A 26 -11.99 -4.47 -5.36
N VAL A 27 -12.45 -3.56 -6.24
CA VAL A 27 -11.61 -2.55 -6.89
C VAL A 27 -11.85 -1.16 -6.30
N ALA A 28 -13.12 -0.75 -6.21
CA ALA A 28 -13.51 0.58 -5.72
C ALA A 28 -14.18 0.45 -4.35
N THR A 29 -13.55 1.05 -3.33
CA THR A 29 -14.05 1.03 -1.96
C THR A 29 -14.74 2.35 -1.62
N PRO A 30 -15.43 2.43 -0.47
CA PRO A 30 -15.96 3.68 0.07
C PRO A 30 -14.99 4.87 0.08
N LEU A 31 -13.69 4.58 0.23
CA LEU A 31 -12.64 5.60 0.30
C LEU A 31 -12.00 5.90 -1.06
N SER A 32 -11.92 4.91 -1.97
CA SER A 32 -11.15 5.05 -3.21
C SER A 32 -12.00 5.29 -4.46
N SER A 33 -13.33 5.19 -4.38
CA SER A 33 -14.22 5.31 -5.54
C SER A 33 -14.24 6.71 -6.14
N LEU A 34 -13.93 6.83 -7.44
CA LEU A 34 -14.07 8.11 -8.16
C LEU A 34 -15.54 8.53 -8.33
N ARG A 35 -16.50 7.59 -8.25
CA ARG A 35 -17.94 7.93 -8.30
C ARG A 35 -18.35 8.70 -7.05
N ARG A 36 -17.92 8.22 -5.88
CA ARG A 36 -18.13 8.92 -4.59
C ARG A 36 -17.39 10.26 -4.57
N LEU A 37 -16.20 10.34 -5.17
CA LEU A 37 -15.48 11.61 -5.34
C LEU A 37 -16.23 12.61 -6.23
N ALA A 38 -16.84 12.13 -7.32
CA ALA A 38 -17.65 12.96 -8.22
C ALA A 38 -18.83 13.61 -7.49
N GLU A 39 -19.49 12.85 -6.62
CA GLU A 39 -20.59 13.35 -5.80
C GLU A 39 -20.13 14.40 -4.78
N GLY A 40 -19.04 14.13 -4.06
CA GLY A 40 -18.46 15.11 -3.14
C GLY A 40 -18.03 16.42 -3.85
N TYR A 41 -17.53 16.30 -5.08
CA TYR A 41 -17.20 17.46 -5.91
C TYR A 41 -18.44 18.21 -6.38
N TRP A 42 -19.49 17.49 -6.79
CA TRP A 42 -20.78 18.08 -7.18
C TRP A 42 -21.45 18.84 -6.02
N LEU A 43 -21.48 18.26 -4.81
CA LEU A 43 -21.99 18.93 -3.61
C LEU A 43 -21.26 20.25 -3.33
N LYS A 44 -19.92 20.21 -3.45
CA LYS A 44 -19.09 21.42 -3.30
C LYS A 44 -19.41 22.48 -4.35
N GLN A 45 -19.70 22.10 -5.59
CA GLN A 45 -20.13 23.04 -6.64
C GLN A 45 -21.47 23.71 -6.30
N THR A 46 -22.36 23.00 -5.61
CA THR A 46 -23.64 23.54 -5.12
C THR A 46 -23.53 24.28 -3.78
N SER A 47 -22.32 24.64 -3.34
CA SER A 47 -22.06 25.31 -2.06
C SER A 47 -22.48 24.51 -0.81
N LEU A 48 -22.55 23.17 -0.93
CA LEU A 48 -22.80 22.25 0.19
C LEU A 48 -21.52 21.50 0.58
N SER A 49 -21.39 21.14 1.86
CA SER A 49 -20.24 20.37 2.35
C SER A 49 -20.01 19.16 1.44
N PRO A 50 -18.78 18.87 1.01
CA PRO A 50 -18.50 17.65 0.25
C PRO A 50 -18.84 16.38 1.06
N TYR A 51 -19.00 16.50 2.39
CA TYR A 51 -19.40 15.45 3.30
C TYR A 51 -20.87 15.55 3.77
N ALA A 52 -21.66 16.45 3.16
CA ALA A 52 -23.08 16.58 3.47
C ALA A 52 -23.87 15.32 3.08
N GLY A 53 -23.47 14.67 1.98
CA GLY A 53 -23.96 13.35 1.59
C GLY A 53 -23.28 12.22 2.36
N SER A 54 -23.84 11.02 2.28
CA SER A 54 -23.30 9.81 2.92
C SER A 54 -22.26 9.07 2.07
N MET A 55 -21.88 9.62 0.92
CA MET A 55 -21.11 8.90 -0.10
C MET A 55 -19.62 9.23 -0.05
N TYR A 56 -19.25 10.51 0.10
CA TYR A 56 -17.84 10.92 0.05
C TYR A 56 -17.19 10.93 1.44
N HIS A 57 -16.08 10.20 1.58
CA HIS A 57 -15.28 10.11 2.82
C HIS A 57 -13.78 10.27 2.56
N GLY A 58 -13.40 10.82 1.40
CA GLY A 58 -12.00 11.00 0.98
C GLY A 58 -11.44 12.40 1.32
N SER A 59 -10.14 12.60 1.05
CA SER A 59 -9.46 13.89 1.30
C SER A 59 -10.07 15.04 0.48
N PRO A 60 -10.28 16.24 1.07
CA PRO A 60 -10.80 17.38 0.33
C PRO A 60 -9.77 17.97 -0.66
N LEU A 61 -8.51 17.51 -0.61
CA LEU A 61 -7.45 17.88 -1.56
C LEU A 61 -7.61 17.17 -2.91
N LEU A 62 -8.24 16.00 -2.93
CA LEU A 62 -8.51 15.29 -4.18
C LEU A 62 -9.63 15.94 -5.00
N LEU A 63 -10.55 16.66 -4.35
CA LEU A 63 -11.67 17.34 -5.02
C LEU A 63 -11.22 18.37 -6.07
N PRO A 64 -10.34 19.35 -5.79
CA PRO A 64 -9.89 20.29 -6.81
C PRO A 64 -9.00 19.65 -7.88
N VAL A 65 -8.27 18.58 -7.56
CA VAL A 65 -7.33 17.92 -8.49
C VAL A 65 -8.05 16.97 -9.44
N LEU A 66 -8.92 16.11 -8.92
CA LEU A 66 -9.59 15.04 -9.68
C LEU A 66 -11.03 15.40 -10.05
N GLY A 67 -11.73 16.21 -9.27
CA GLY A 67 -13.13 16.57 -9.50
C GLY A 67 -13.40 17.15 -10.90
N PRO A 68 -12.63 18.14 -11.38
CA PRO A 68 -12.79 18.69 -12.73
C PRO A 68 -12.62 17.65 -13.85
N LEU A 69 -11.72 16.68 -13.65
CA LEU A 69 -11.46 15.60 -14.62
C LEU A 69 -12.61 14.59 -14.72
N ILE A 70 -13.43 14.49 -13.67
CA ILE A 70 -14.49 13.48 -13.54
C ILE A 70 -15.87 14.02 -13.92
N VAL A 71 -16.15 15.29 -13.62
CA VAL A 71 -17.48 15.88 -13.87
C VAL A 71 -17.59 16.55 -15.24
N ASN A 72 -16.49 17.02 -15.82
CA ASN A 72 -16.52 17.58 -17.17
C ASN A 72 -16.88 16.50 -18.20
N ARG A 73 -18.05 16.65 -18.84
CA ARG A 73 -18.54 15.75 -19.91
C ARG A 73 -17.64 15.71 -21.14
N TYR A 74 -16.74 16.69 -21.29
CA TYR A 74 -15.73 16.75 -22.36
C TYR A 74 -14.54 15.82 -22.14
N PHE A 75 -14.25 15.43 -20.89
CA PHE A 75 -13.18 14.48 -20.60
C PHE A 75 -13.69 13.05 -20.82
N ILE A 76 -13.33 12.50 -21.99
CA ILE A 76 -13.62 11.11 -22.38
C ILE A 76 -12.87 10.17 -21.41
N LEU A 77 -13.44 8.99 -21.11
CA LEU A 77 -12.86 7.94 -20.25
C LEU A 77 -11.33 7.73 -20.39
N PRO A 78 -10.71 7.84 -21.59
CA PRO A 78 -9.26 7.71 -21.76
C PRO A 78 -8.41 8.70 -20.98
N GLN A 79 -8.85 9.96 -20.83
CA GLN A 79 -8.07 10.98 -20.15
C GLN A 79 -8.01 10.75 -18.64
N ARG A 80 -9.06 10.15 -18.05
CA ARG A 80 -9.11 9.80 -16.62
C ARG A 80 -8.13 8.68 -16.30
N ILE A 81 -8.06 7.67 -17.16
CA ILE A 81 -7.19 6.52 -16.98
C ILE A 81 -5.73 6.88 -17.24
N LEU A 82 -5.45 7.79 -18.17
CA LEU A 82 -4.09 8.25 -18.48
C LEU A 82 -3.35 8.77 -17.23
N LEU A 83 -4.03 9.51 -16.36
CA LEU A 83 -3.45 9.99 -15.11
C LEU A 83 -2.95 8.82 -14.24
N PHE A 84 -3.78 7.80 -14.05
CA PHE A 84 -3.40 6.62 -13.24
C PHE A 84 -2.30 5.78 -13.90
N VAL A 85 -2.29 5.69 -15.24
CA VAL A 85 -1.20 5.03 -15.98
C VAL A 85 0.12 5.77 -15.75
N ILE A 86 0.12 7.10 -15.80
CA ILE A 86 1.31 7.92 -15.51
C ILE A 86 1.77 7.70 -14.07
N VAL A 87 0.85 7.77 -13.10
CA VAL A 87 1.15 7.57 -11.67
C VAL A 87 1.77 6.19 -11.44
N ASP A 88 1.20 5.12 -11.99
CA ASP A 88 1.76 3.78 -11.87
C ASP A 88 3.11 3.62 -12.55
N PHE A 89 3.32 4.28 -13.69
CA PHE A 89 4.60 4.23 -14.38
C PHE A 89 5.70 4.92 -13.55
N ILE A 90 5.40 6.08 -12.96
CA ILE A 90 6.32 6.75 -12.03
C ILE A 90 6.56 5.89 -10.79
N SER A 91 5.51 5.29 -10.21
CA SER A 91 5.63 4.32 -9.11
C SER A 91 6.61 3.19 -9.43
N ALA A 92 6.51 2.60 -10.63
CA ALA A 92 7.42 1.55 -11.07
C ALA A 92 8.89 2.04 -11.19
N ILE A 93 9.11 3.27 -11.68
CA ILE A 93 10.44 3.88 -11.75
C ILE A 93 11.02 4.07 -10.33
N LEU A 94 10.20 4.52 -9.37
CA LEU A 94 10.63 4.67 -7.99
C LEU A 94 10.97 3.32 -7.33
N ILE A 95 10.15 2.29 -7.55
CA ILE A 95 10.43 0.91 -7.09
C ILE A 95 11.76 0.42 -7.67
N ARG A 96 12.01 0.63 -8.96
CA ARG A 96 13.28 0.29 -9.61
C ARG A 96 14.46 0.98 -8.91
N ALA A 97 14.34 2.27 -8.64
CA ALA A 97 15.37 3.06 -7.99
C ALA A 97 15.61 2.63 -6.52
N ILE A 98 14.58 2.20 -5.80
CA ILE A 98 14.70 1.58 -4.46
C ILE A 98 15.55 0.30 -4.58
N GLY A 99 15.21 -0.59 -5.51
CA GLY A 99 15.92 -1.85 -5.71
C GLY A 99 17.39 -1.68 -6.08
N GLN A 100 17.72 -0.70 -6.92
CA GLN A 100 19.12 -0.37 -7.26
C GLN A 100 19.91 0.10 -6.02
N LYS A 101 19.30 0.93 -5.17
CA LYS A 101 19.94 1.40 -3.91
C LYS A 101 20.15 0.24 -2.93
N LEU A 102 19.16 -0.63 -2.77
CA LEU A 102 19.26 -1.83 -1.94
C LEU A 102 20.38 -2.76 -2.44
N PHE A 103 20.44 -3.00 -3.76
CA PHE A 103 21.48 -3.84 -4.37
C PHE A 103 22.89 -3.30 -4.09
N VAL A 104 23.12 -2.00 -4.28
CA VAL A 104 24.42 -1.36 -4.00
C VAL A 104 24.79 -1.48 -2.52
N SER A 105 23.84 -1.24 -1.60
CA SER A 105 24.05 -1.39 -0.16
C SER A 105 24.40 -2.83 0.23
N ASN A 106 23.65 -3.80 -0.29
CA ASN A 106 23.88 -5.22 -0.05
C ASN A 106 25.26 -5.65 -0.57
N ARG A 107 25.68 -5.20 -1.76
CA ARG A 107 27.01 -5.50 -2.31
C ARG A 107 28.14 -4.94 -1.44
N GLN A 108 28.02 -3.70 -0.97
CA GLN A 108 29.00 -3.09 -0.06
C GLN A 108 29.09 -3.84 1.27
N SER A 109 27.95 -4.25 1.81
CA SER A 109 27.85 -5.08 3.02
C SER A 109 28.54 -6.44 2.82
N MET A 110 28.30 -7.12 1.71
CA MET A 110 28.90 -8.43 1.43
C MET A 110 30.42 -8.36 1.22
N ASN A 111 30.90 -7.31 0.56
CA ASN A 111 32.33 -7.06 0.39
C ASN A 111 33.03 -6.85 1.74
N SER A 112 32.41 -6.09 2.66
CA SER A 112 32.96 -5.87 4.00
C SER A 112 32.95 -7.12 4.89
N LEU A 113 32.03 -8.07 4.63
CA LEU A 113 32.03 -9.39 5.27
C LEU A 113 33.03 -10.39 4.64
N LYS A 114 33.84 -9.97 3.66
CA LYS A 114 34.77 -10.83 2.89
C LYS A 114 34.12 -12.08 2.26
N LEU A 115 32.79 -12.04 2.06
CA LEU A 115 32.01 -13.12 1.47
C LEU A 115 32.08 -13.16 -0.06
N SER A 116 32.71 -12.16 -0.68
CA SER A 116 32.82 -11.98 -2.13
C SER A 116 33.39 -13.21 -2.87
N GLY A 117 34.24 -14.02 -2.22
CA GLY A 117 34.84 -15.22 -2.82
C GLY A 117 34.11 -16.55 -2.57
N LYS A 118 33.16 -16.62 -1.62
CA LYS A 118 32.51 -17.88 -1.20
C LYS A 118 31.09 -17.97 -1.80
N LYS A 119 30.98 -18.65 -2.95
CA LYS A 119 29.76 -18.87 -3.77
C LYS A 119 29.10 -17.58 -4.27
N LYS A 120 28.71 -17.57 -5.55
CA LYS A 120 27.69 -16.65 -6.09
C LYS A 120 26.39 -16.87 -5.30
N LEU A 121 26.28 -16.31 -4.09
CA LEU A 121 24.99 -16.12 -3.45
C LEU A 121 24.18 -15.31 -4.46
N GLY A 122 23.06 -15.85 -4.94
CA GLY A 122 22.30 -15.39 -6.12
C GLY A 122 21.78 -13.95 -6.01
N MET A 123 22.69 -12.98 -5.91
CA MET A 123 22.41 -11.57 -5.95
C MET A 123 21.98 -11.26 -7.37
N ASN A 124 20.68 -11.02 -7.51
CA ASN A 124 20.13 -10.64 -8.78
C ASN A 124 20.46 -9.16 -8.99
N GLU A 125 21.44 -8.86 -9.85
CA GLU A 125 21.81 -7.48 -10.21
C GLU A 125 20.60 -6.68 -10.72
N ASN A 126 19.57 -7.40 -11.17
CA ASN A 126 18.34 -6.86 -11.74
C ASN A 126 17.15 -6.87 -10.77
N ALA A 127 17.33 -7.04 -9.45
CA ALA A 127 16.19 -7.12 -8.50
C ALA A 127 15.24 -5.91 -8.58
N GLY A 128 15.77 -4.69 -8.71
CA GLY A 128 14.95 -3.49 -8.91
C GLY A 128 14.19 -3.48 -10.25
N ASP A 129 14.83 -3.95 -11.31
CA ASP A 129 14.21 -4.05 -12.63
C ASP A 129 13.09 -5.10 -12.62
N VAL A 130 13.33 -6.26 -12.00
CA VAL A 130 12.34 -7.32 -11.77
C VAL A 130 11.16 -6.80 -10.94
N ALA A 131 11.41 -6.12 -9.82
CA ALA A 131 10.35 -5.56 -8.97
C ALA A 131 9.47 -4.55 -9.74
N SER A 132 10.08 -3.68 -10.53
CA SER A 132 9.34 -2.72 -11.36
C SER A 132 8.48 -3.40 -12.43
N LEU A 133 8.99 -4.49 -13.02
CA LEU A 133 8.24 -5.29 -14.00
C LEU A 133 7.11 -6.06 -13.35
N ILE A 134 7.32 -6.64 -12.16
CA ILE A 134 6.27 -7.29 -11.38
C ILE A 134 5.16 -6.28 -11.08
N TYR A 135 5.48 -5.07 -10.60
CA TYR A 135 4.46 -4.05 -10.33
C TYR A 135 3.68 -3.64 -11.60
N LEU A 136 4.36 -3.48 -12.74
CA LEU A 136 3.73 -3.06 -14.00
C LEU A 136 2.85 -4.16 -14.63
N TRP A 137 3.27 -5.43 -14.56
CA TRP A 137 2.54 -6.56 -15.12
C TRP A 137 1.57 -7.23 -14.14
N ASN A 138 1.57 -6.80 -12.87
CA ASN A 138 0.63 -7.31 -11.88
C ASN A 138 -0.82 -7.04 -12.35
N PRO A 139 -1.65 -8.09 -12.53
CA PRO A 139 -3.04 -7.95 -12.94
C PRO A 139 -3.84 -7.04 -11.98
N LEU A 140 -3.52 -7.06 -10.69
CA LEU A 140 -4.20 -6.22 -9.70
C LEU A 140 -3.93 -4.73 -9.95
N THR A 141 -2.68 -4.36 -10.27
CA THR A 141 -2.32 -2.97 -10.62
C THR A 141 -3.08 -2.51 -11.87
N ILE A 142 -3.15 -3.38 -12.89
CA ILE A 142 -3.85 -3.09 -14.14
C ILE A 142 -5.34 -2.89 -13.87
N VAL A 143 -5.96 -3.79 -13.12
CA VAL A 143 -7.38 -3.70 -12.74
C VAL A 143 -7.67 -2.42 -11.94
N THR A 144 -6.81 -2.03 -11.00
CA THR A 144 -6.99 -0.79 -10.24
C THR A 144 -6.78 0.48 -11.06
N CYS A 145 -5.86 0.44 -12.02
CA CYS A 145 -5.61 1.55 -12.94
C CYS A 145 -6.85 1.81 -13.83
N LEU A 146 -7.47 0.74 -14.34
CA LEU A 146 -8.69 0.79 -15.14
C LEU A 146 -9.96 0.99 -14.29
N GLY A 147 -9.88 0.63 -13.00
CA GLY A 147 -10.97 0.59 -12.04
C GLY A 147 -11.57 1.92 -11.62
N SER A 148 -11.09 3.04 -12.15
CA SER A 148 -11.57 4.38 -11.78
C SER A 148 -11.59 4.56 -10.25
N CYS A 149 -10.45 4.28 -9.60
CA CYS A 149 -10.24 4.43 -8.17
C CYS A 149 -8.97 5.24 -7.86
N THR A 150 -8.89 5.88 -6.69
CA THR A 150 -7.74 6.70 -6.28
C THR A 150 -6.57 5.88 -5.73
N THR A 151 -6.72 4.57 -5.55
CA THR A 151 -5.69 3.69 -4.96
C THR A 151 -4.30 3.79 -5.61
N PRO A 152 -4.14 3.97 -6.95
CA PRO A 152 -2.82 4.19 -7.53
C PRO A 152 -2.09 5.44 -6.97
N ILE A 153 -2.84 6.49 -6.60
CA ILE A 153 -2.29 7.70 -5.97
C ILE A 153 -1.84 7.39 -4.54
N ASP A 154 -2.65 6.66 -3.78
CA ASP A 154 -2.32 6.25 -2.41
C ASP A 154 -1.03 5.40 -2.40
N ASN A 155 -0.96 4.42 -3.30
CA ASN A 155 0.21 3.57 -3.49
C ASN A 155 1.45 4.37 -3.88
N PHE A 156 1.30 5.33 -4.81
CA PHE A 156 2.39 6.22 -5.20
C PHE A 156 2.94 7.02 -4.02
N MET A 157 2.09 7.56 -3.16
CA MET A 157 2.54 8.32 -1.98
C MET A 157 3.31 7.42 -0.99
N VAL A 158 2.87 6.18 -0.78
CA VAL A 158 3.61 5.20 0.04
C VAL A 158 4.97 4.86 -0.58
N ILE A 159 5.04 4.63 -1.89
CA ILE A 159 6.30 4.37 -2.60
C ILE A 159 7.23 5.58 -2.50
N LEU A 160 6.69 6.79 -2.61
CA LEU A 160 7.45 8.04 -2.50
C LEU A 160 8.08 8.18 -1.11
N THR A 161 7.34 7.83 -0.05
CA THR A 161 7.86 7.76 1.33
C THR A 161 9.04 6.82 1.42
N ILE A 162 8.89 5.58 0.93
CA ILE A 162 9.93 4.54 1.00
C ILE A 162 11.15 4.96 0.19
N TYR A 163 10.96 5.49 -1.01
CA TYR A 163 12.04 5.97 -1.87
C TYR A 163 12.80 7.14 -1.25
N GLY A 164 12.09 8.13 -0.69
CA GLY A 164 12.69 9.26 0.01
C GLY A 164 13.51 8.80 1.21
N ALA A 165 12.98 7.87 2.01
CA ALA A 165 13.66 7.30 3.16
C ALA A 165 14.91 6.50 2.75
N CYS A 166 14.81 5.65 1.73
CA CYS A 166 15.93 4.90 1.15
C CYS A 166 17.02 5.80 0.58
N SER A 167 16.63 6.95 0.01
CA SER A 167 17.54 7.95 -0.53
C SER A 167 18.10 8.91 0.53
N ARG A 168 17.63 8.83 1.78
CA ARG A 168 17.92 9.79 2.86
C ARG A 168 17.55 11.24 2.52
N ILE A 169 16.56 11.44 1.65
CA ILE A 169 16.00 12.75 1.31
C ILE A 169 14.81 12.99 2.23
N ALA A 170 15.09 13.53 3.42
CA ALA A 170 14.09 13.74 4.46
C ALA A 170 12.84 14.55 4.03
N PRO A 171 12.96 15.66 3.26
CA PRO A 171 11.79 16.42 2.81
C PRO A 171 10.85 15.61 1.92
N LEU A 172 11.42 14.80 1.02
CA LEU A 172 10.67 13.96 0.08
C LEU A 172 9.97 12.81 0.82
N ALA A 173 10.69 12.16 1.75
CA ALA A 173 10.13 11.11 2.59
C ALA A 173 8.96 11.66 3.43
N ALA A 174 9.13 12.85 4.01
CA ALA A 174 8.12 13.52 4.82
C ALA A 174 6.89 13.90 3.98
N PHE A 175 7.07 14.46 2.79
CA PHE A 175 5.96 14.78 1.88
C PHE A 175 5.14 13.54 1.53
N GLY A 176 5.80 12.47 1.06
CA GLY A 176 5.12 11.22 0.74
C GLY A 176 4.39 10.64 1.96
N TYR A 177 5.03 10.66 3.14
CA TYR A 177 4.44 10.14 4.37
C TYR A 177 3.18 10.91 4.76
N VAL A 178 3.26 12.24 4.83
CA VAL A 178 2.13 13.09 5.20
C VAL A 178 0.97 12.91 4.22
N MET A 179 1.26 12.92 2.91
CA MET A 179 0.22 12.72 1.89
C MET A 179 -0.38 11.31 1.97
N ALA A 180 0.43 10.26 2.14
CA ALA A 180 -0.08 8.89 2.30
C ALA A 180 -1.00 8.77 3.52
N THR A 181 -0.60 9.34 4.67
CA THR A 181 -1.42 9.35 5.90
C THR A 181 -2.68 10.21 5.79
N HIS A 182 -2.64 11.22 4.92
CA HIS A 182 -3.77 12.12 4.70
C HIS A 182 -4.83 11.49 3.77
N LEU A 183 -4.39 10.74 2.76
CA LEU A 183 -5.29 10.03 1.85
C LEU A 183 -5.87 8.76 2.49
N SER A 184 -5.08 8.06 3.30
CA SER A 184 -5.47 6.85 4.02
C SER A 184 -4.84 6.86 5.42
N LEU A 185 -5.58 6.45 6.45
CA LEU A 185 -5.07 6.51 7.84
C LEU A 185 -3.90 5.55 8.10
N TYR A 186 -3.97 4.34 7.55
CA TYR A 186 -3.12 3.21 7.96
C TYR A 186 -1.62 3.32 7.64
N PRO A 187 -1.18 3.97 6.54
CA PRO A 187 0.23 4.27 6.30
C PRO A 187 0.96 4.98 7.45
N ALA A 188 0.27 5.50 8.46
CA ALA A 188 0.87 6.10 9.65
C ALA A 188 1.86 5.16 10.37
N ILE A 189 1.63 3.84 10.32
CA ILE A 189 2.55 2.87 10.94
C ILE A 189 3.93 2.84 10.28
N LEU A 190 4.05 3.36 9.04
CA LEU A 190 5.33 3.45 8.31
C LEU A 190 6.31 4.45 8.95
N ILE A 191 5.88 5.24 9.94
CA ILE A 191 6.78 6.11 10.68
C ILE A 191 7.98 5.35 11.29
N VAL A 192 7.74 4.12 11.77
CA VAL A 192 8.79 3.29 12.38
C VAL A 192 9.85 2.88 11.36
N PRO A 193 9.54 2.19 10.23
CA PRO A 193 10.55 1.86 9.24
C PRO A 193 11.19 3.09 8.59
N VAL A 194 10.48 4.22 8.45
CA VAL A 194 11.06 5.47 7.92
C VAL A 194 12.12 6.04 8.86
N ILE A 195 11.85 6.12 10.17
CA ILE A 195 12.84 6.56 11.16
C ILE A 195 14.06 5.62 11.15
N LEU A 196 13.84 4.31 11.07
CA LEU A 196 14.92 3.33 11.01
C LEU A 196 15.75 3.44 9.72
N LEU A 197 15.12 3.64 8.55
CA LEU A 197 15.81 3.86 7.27
C LEU A 197 16.67 5.13 7.29
N LEU A 198 16.13 6.22 7.84
CA LEU A 198 16.83 7.49 7.92
C LEU A 198 18.00 7.44 8.93
N GLY A 199 17.81 6.76 10.07
CA GLY A 199 18.80 6.70 11.13
C GLY A 199 19.88 5.62 10.95
N HIS A 200 19.50 4.37 10.65
CA HIS A 200 20.45 3.26 10.45
C HIS A 200 20.94 3.17 9.00
N GLY A 201 20.15 3.62 8.02
CA GLY A 201 20.40 3.43 6.59
C GLY A 201 19.62 2.26 6.00
N LEU A 202 19.99 1.93 4.76
CA LEU A 202 19.41 0.82 4.01
C LEU A 202 19.67 -0.53 4.67
N ASP A 203 18.90 -1.53 4.24
CA ASP A 203 18.98 -2.91 4.71
C ASP A 203 20.43 -3.42 4.70
N ALA A 204 20.79 -4.03 5.82
CA ALA A 204 22.07 -4.67 6.01
C ALA A 204 21.91 -5.89 6.93
N PRO A 205 22.77 -6.92 6.79
CA PRO A 205 22.84 -7.99 7.76
C PRO A 205 23.14 -7.44 9.16
N PRO A 206 22.74 -8.16 10.22
CA PRO A 206 22.81 -7.63 11.57
C PRO A 206 24.24 -7.25 11.95
N SER A 207 24.36 -6.10 12.61
CA SER A 207 25.63 -5.43 12.89
C SER A 207 26.66 -6.28 13.65
N LYS A 208 26.19 -7.32 14.36
CA LYS A 208 27.01 -8.33 15.05
C LYS A 208 27.93 -9.13 14.11
N PHE A 209 27.71 -9.08 12.79
CA PHE A 209 28.55 -9.77 11.81
C PHE A 209 29.74 -8.94 11.34
N PHE A 210 29.78 -7.64 11.62
CA PHE A 210 30.91 -6.80 11.25
C PHE A 210 31.91 -6.71 12.39
N THR A 211 33.20 -6.91 12.06
CA THR A 211 34.33 -6.83 13.01
C THR A 211 34.68 -5.40 13.44
N ARG A 212 34.09 -4.37 12.81
CA ARG A 212 34.33 -2.95 13.11
C ARG A 212 33.05 -2.26 13.56
N ASN A 213 33.22 -1.41 14.58
CA ASN A 213 32.19 -0.73 15.36
C ASN A 213 31.04 -0.17 14.50
N THR A 214 29.83 -0.47 14.94
CA THR A 214 28.57 -0.45 14.19
C THR A 214 28.16 0.94 13.73
N ARG A 215 27.51 1.05 12.55
CA ARG A 215 26.82 2.28 12.10
C ARG A 215 25.98 2.84 13.25
N SER A 216 26.40 3.97 13.82
CA SER A 216 25.63 4.65 14.85
C SER A 216 24.35 5.20 14.25
N PHE A 217 23.27 5.20 15.04
CA PHE A 217 22.01 5.79 14.61
C PHE A 217 22.19 7.29 14.40
N SER A 218 21.98 7.74 13.16
CA SER A 218 22.09 9.16 12.82
C SER A 218 20.78 9.87 13.11
N TRP A 219 20.76 10.70 14.16
CA TRP A 219 19.59 11.52 14.49
C TRP A 219 19.37 12.69 13.54
N LYS A 220 20.41 13.16 12.83
CA LYS A 220 20.30 14.35 11.96
C LYS A 220 19.20 14.19 10.88
N PRO A 221 19.20 13.14 10.02
CA PRO A 221 18.15 12.97 9.01
C PRO A 221 16.76 12.77 9.61
N VAL A 222 16.68 12.17 10.81
CA VAL A 222 15.42 11.94 11.52
C VAL A 222 14.83 13.25 12.02
N ILE A 223 15.64 14.13 12.62
CA ILE A 223 15.20 15.46 13.06
C ILE A 223 14.74 16.29 11.85
N TYR A 224 15.49 16.28 10.75
CA TYR A 224 15.06 16.94 9.52
C TYR A 224 13.74 16.38 9.00
N PHE A 225 13.54 15.06 9.03
CA PHE A 225 12.29 14.44 8.63
C PHE A 225 11.11 14.89 9.50
N ILE A 226 11.29 14.93 10.83
CA ILE A 226 10.23 15.39 11.76
C ILE A 226 9.87 16.84 11.47
N ILE A 227 10.86 17.72 11.30
CA ILE A 227 10.62 19.14 10.96
C ILE A 227 9.84 19.26 9.65
N TRP A 228 10.26 18.56 8.60
CA TRP A 228 9.56 18.58 7.31
C TRP A 228 8.17 17.94 7.38
N ALA A 229 7.98 16.90 8.18
CA ALA A 229 6.67 16.28 8.38
C ALA A 229 5.70 17.25 9.04
N ILE A 230 6.15 18.05 10.03
CA ILE A 230 5.35 19.11 10.65
C ILE A 230 5.00 20.18 9.62
N ILE A 231 5.98 20.67 8.84
CA ILE A 231 5.76 21.68 7.80
C ILE A 231 4.73 21.19 6.77
N TRP A 232 4.89 19.98 6.24
CA TRP A 232 3.98 19.40 5.26
C TRP A 232 2.59 19.14 5.85
N THR A 233 2.49 18.73 7.12
CA THR A 233 1.19 18.54 7.79
C THR A 233 0.46 19.86 7.92
N CYS A 234 1.14 20.91 8.40
CA CYS A 234 0.57 22.26 8.47
C CYS A 234 0.13 22.76 7.08
N TYR A 235 0.94 22.52 6.05
CA TYR A 235 0.62 22.89 4.68
C TYR A 235 -0.60 22.13 4.14
N ALA A 236 -0.67 20.82 4.33
CA ALA A 236 -1.81 20.00 3.90
C ALA A 236 -3.10 20.43 4.61
N LEU A 237 -3.06 20.71 5.91
CA LEU A 237 -4.21 21.22 6.67
C LEU A 237 -4.64 22.61 6.22
N LEU A 238 -3.69 23.50 5.90
CA LEU A 238 -3.99 24.81 5.33
C LEU A 238 -4.71 24.67 3.98
N LEU A 239 -4.21 23.80 3.09
CA LEU A 239 -4.86 23.52 1.81
C LEU A 239 -6.25 22.90 1.99
N CYS A 240 -6.44 22.03 2.98
CA CYS A 240 -7.75 21.47 3.31
C CYS A 240 -8.71 22.57 3.78
N SER A 241 -8.24 23.48 4.64
CA SER A 241 -9.03 24.61 5.13
C SER A 241 -9.42 25.56 3.99
N ILE A 242 -8.52 25.79 3.03
CA ILE A 242 -8.82 26.59 1.83
C ILE A 242 -9.84 25.86 0.95
N SER A 243 -9.67 24.54 0.75
CA SER A 243 -10.58 23.73 -0.07
C SER A 243 -12.00 23.68 0.52
N LEU A 244 -12.15 23.72 1.84
CA LEU A 244 -13.43 23.65 2.53
C LEU A 244 -14.04 25.02 2.87
N LYS A 245 -13.33 26.12 2.57
CA LYS A 245 -13.74 27.48 2.96
C LYS A 245 -15.16 27.80 2.47
N GLY A 246 -16.03 28.19 3.39
CA GLY A 246 -17.41 28.60 3.10
C GLY A 246 -18.40 27.45 2.92
N VAL A 247 -17.95 26.20 3.05
CA VAL A 247 -18.74 25.01 2.71
C VAL A 247 -18.71 23.96 3.84
N GLY A 248 -17.60 23.87 4.59
CA GLY A 248 -17.45 22.98 5.74
C GLY A 248 -16.22 23.34 6.58
N GLY A 249 -15.92 22.52 7.58
CA GLY A 249 -14.80 22.74 8.51
C GLY A 249 -13.80 21.59 8.58
N LEU A 250 -12.60 21.85 9.14
CA LEU A 250 -11.61 20.80 9.40
C LEU A 250 -12.15 19.74 10.38
N ASN A 251 -12.91 20.14 11.40
CA ASN A 251 -13.50 19.20 12.36
C ASN A 251 -14.44 18.20 11.68
N GLU A 252 -15.29 18.69 10.76
CA GLU A 252 -16.17 17.85 9.96
C GLU A 252 -15.36 16.90 9.07
N MET A 253 -14.31 17.39 8.40
CA MET A 253 -13.38 16.57 7.64
C MET A 253 -12.81 15.44 8.49
N PHE A 254 -12.23 15.73 9.66
CA PHE A 254 -11.63 14.69 10.51
C PHE A 254 -12.65 13.63 10.92
N LYS A 255 -13.87 14.03 11.27
CA LYS A 255 -14.96 13.11 11.61
C LYS A 255 -15.38 12.26 10.41
N LYS A 256 -15.52 12.88 9.24
CA LYS A 256 -16.07 12.23 8.04
C LYS A 256 -15.04 11.43 7.24
N THR A 257 -13.74 11.68 7.40
CA THR A 257 -12.68 10.90 6.74
C THR A 257 -12.09 9.86 7.69
N TYR A 258 -11.39 10.27 8.73
CA TYR A 258 -10.71 9.34 9.65
C TYR A 258 -11.68 8.72 10.65
N GLY A 259 -12.68 9.47 11.13
CA GLY A 259 -13.74 8.93 11.96
C GLY A 259 -14.44 7.77 11.25
N PHE A 260 -14.83 7.96 9.99
CA PHE A 260 -15.44 6.92 9.14
C PHE A 260 -14.57 5.66 8.97
N ILE A 261 -13.25 5.80 8.89
CA ILE A 261 -12.31 4.67 8.83
C ILE A 261 -12.29 3.89 10.15
N LEU A 262 -12.28 4.62 11.27
CA LEU A 262 -12.18 4.06 12.61
C LEU A 262 -13.50 3.44 13.08
N THR A 263 -14.64 4.06 12.75
CA THR A 263 -15.98 3.61 13.14
C THR A 263 -16.53 2.53 12.23
N VAL A 264 -15.98 2.32 11.02
CA VAL A 264 -16.40 1.30 10.04
C VAL A 264 -17.92 1.32 9.83
N GLU A 265 -18.46 2.51 9.53
CA GLU A 265 -19.90 2.73 9.35
C GLU A 265 -20.47 2.04 8.11
N ASP A 266 -19.70 1.95 7.03
CA ASP A 266 -20.13 1.32 5.78
C ASP A 266 -19.78 -0.17 5.79
N LEU A 267 -20.79 -1.02 5.86
CA LEU A 267 -20.63 -2.47 5.86
C LEU A 267 -20.88 -3.07 4.47
N THR A 268 -20.78 -2.26 3.41
CA THR A 268 -20.87 -2.78 2.04
C THR A 268 -19.80 -3.85 1.79
N PRO A 269 -20.14 -4.89 1.01
CA PRO A 269 -19.21 -5.99 0.75
C PRO A 269 -17.90 -5.48 0.19
N ASN A 270 -16.79 -6.00 0.70
CA ASN A 270 -15.44 -5.77 0.19
C ASN A 270 -14.58 -7.02 0.39
N ILE A 271 -13.29 -6.97 0.04
CA ILE A 271 -12.39 -8.14 0.15
C ILE A 271 -11.83 -8.33 1.57
N GLY A 272 -12.11 -7.39 2.48
CA GLY A 272 -11.62 -7.38 3.84
C GLY A 272 -12.41 -8.26 4.79
N VAL A 273 -11.87 -8.41 6.00
CA VAL A 273 -12.47 -9.25 7.05
C VAL A 273 -13.52 -8.48 7.87
N LEU A 274 -13.42 -7.15 7.90
CA LEU A 274 -14.18 -6.33 8.86
C LEU A 274 -15.67 -6.18 8.51
N TRP A 275 -16.03 -6.01 7.23
CA TRP A 275 -17.41 -5.68 6.85
C TRP A 275 -18.43 -6.76 7.28
N TYR A 276 -18.12 -8.04 7.05
CA TYR A 276 -19.02 -9.13 7.39
C TYR A 276 -19.02 -9.40 8.89
N PHE A 277 -17.85 -9.33 9.53
CA PHE A 277 -17.75 -9.48 10.98
C PHE A 277 -18.61 -8.45 11.71
N PHE A 278 -18.51 -7.17 11.34
CA PHE A 278 -19.32 -6.11 11.95
C PHE A 278 -20.79 -6.10 11.49
N ALA A 279 -21.13 -6.81 10.42
CA ALA A 279 -22.53 -7.03 10.05
C ALA A 279 -23.21 -8.08 10.93
N GLU A 280 -22.46 -9.07 11.43
CA GLU A 280 -22.98 -10.18 12.25
C GLU A 280 -22.90 -9.91 13.77
N VAL A 281 -21.97 -9.05 14.19
CA VAL A 281 -21.77 -8.74 15.62
C VAL A 281 -22.91 -7.88 16.17
N PHE A 282 -23.40 -8.25 17.36
CA PHE A 282 -24.36 -7.43 18.09
C PHE A 282 -23.82 -6.04 18.38
N GLU A 283 -24.67 -5.03 18.20
CA GLU A 283 -24.34 -3.61 18.39
C GLU A 283 -23.70 -3.34 19.76
N PHE A 284 -24.17 -4.04 20.81
CA PHE A 284 -23.62 -3.94 22.16
C PHE A 284 -22.10 -4.22 22.25
N PHE A 285 -21.57 -5.13 21.43
CA PHE A 285 -20.14 -5.49 21.44
C PHE A 285 -19.32 -4.75 20.37
N ARG A 286 -19.95 -3.90 19.56
CA ARG A 286 -19.33 -3.27 18.40
C ARG A 286 -18.08 -2.47 18.76
N ASP A 287 -18.19 -1.60 19.76
CA ASP A 287 -17.08 -0.73 20.20
C ASP A 287 -15.91 -1.54 20.77
N PHE A 288 -16.20 -2.62 21.51
CA PHE A 288 -15.18 -3.52 22.01
C PHE A 288 -14.37 -4.13 20.87
N PHE A 289 -15.05 -4.69 19.85
CA PHE A 289 -14.35 -5.31 18.73
C PHE A 289 -13.62 -4.29 17.86
N LEU A 290 -14.16 -3.08 17.66
CA LEU A 290 -13.44 -2.00 16.97
C LEU A 290 -12.10 -1.70 17.65
N ILE A 291 -12.08 -1.58 18.98
CA ILE A 291 -10.85 -1.38 19.73
C ILE A 291 -9.90 -2.56 19.52
N VAL A 292 -10.37 -3.80 19.60
CA VAL A 292 -9.54 -5.01 19.41
C VAL A 292 -8.90 -5.03 18.02
N PHE A 293 -9.65 -4.78 16.95
CA PHE A 293 -9.09 -4.79 15.59
C PHE A 293 -8.03 -3.70 15.37
N HIS A 294 -8.28 -2.48 15.84
CA HIS A 294 -7.33 -1.37 15.67
C HIS A 294 -6.08 -1.55 16.55
N VAL A 295 -6.24 -2.02 17.79
CA VAL A 295 -5.11 -2.33 18.70
C VAL A 295 -4.27 -3.49 18.17
N ASN A 296 -4.88 -4.49 17.53
CA ASN A 296 -4.14 -5.61 16.95
C ASN A 296 -3.10 -5.16 15.93
N ILE A 297 -3.43 -4.18 15.08
CA ILE A 297 -2.48 -3.58 14.11
C ILE A 297 -1.27 -2.99 14.86
N LEU A 298 -1.52 -2.21 15.91
CA LEU A 298 -0.47 -1.57 16.71
C LEU A 298 0.38 -2.60 17.46
N PHE A 299 -0.25 -3.68 17.95
CA PHE A 299 0.44 -4.75 18.66
C PHE A 299 1.41 -5.51 17.75
N MET A 300 1.09 -5.69 16.47
CA MET A 300 1.99 -6.34 15.51
C MET A 300 3.21 -5.48 15.14
N VAL A 301 3.08 -4.14 15.17
CA VAL A 301 4.16 -3.20 14.80
C VAL A 301 5.38 -3.35 15.70
N LEU A 302 5.21 -3.31 17.03
CA LEU A 302 6.36 -3.24 17.94
C LEU A 302 7.28 -4.47 17.91
N PRO A 303 6.78 -5.73 17.99
CA PRO A 303 7.63 -6.92 17.93
C PRO A 303 8.39 -7.05 16.62
N LEU A 304 7.74 -6.72 15.50
CA LEU A 304 8.35 -6.77 14.17
C LEU A 304 9.45 -5.70 14.01
N ALA A 305 9.22 -4.48 14.53
CA ALA A 305 10.23 -3.43 14.55
C ALA A 305 11.50 -3.86 15.30
N ILE A 306 11.33 -4.47 16.48
CA ILE A 306 12.46 -4.95 17.29
C ILE A 306 13.21 -6.06 16.55
N ARG A 307 12.48 -6.99 15.93
CA ARG A 307 13.05 -8.17 15.26
C ARG A 307 13.79 -7.82 13.96
N LEU A 308 13.26 -6.89 13.17
CA LEU A 308 13.73 -6.56 11.82
C LEU A 308 14.40 -5.18 11.75
N LYS A 309 14.84 -4.62 12.89
CA LYS A 309 15.49 -3.29 12.93
C LYS A 309 16.69 -3.11 11.99
N HIS A 310 17.36 -4.20 11.63
CA HIS A 310 18.51 -4.20 10.71
C HIS A 310 18.11 -4.18 9.23
N ARG A 311 16.86 -4.51 8.89
CA ARG A 311 16.28 -4.48 7.55
C ARG A 311 15.02 -3.60 7.50
N PRO A 312 15.17 -2.27 7.67
CA PRO A 312 14.03 -1.36 7.77
C PRO A 312 13.22 -1.19 6.47
N CYS A 313 13.80 -1.41 5.28
CA CYS A 313 13.05 -1.45 4.02
C CYS A 313 12.17 -2.71 3.93
N PHE A 314 12.71 -3.87 4.29
CA PHE A 314 11.91 -5.09 4.41
C PHE A 314 10.80 -4.95 5.47
N LEU A 315 11.08 -4.28 6.60
CA LEU A 315 10.06 -3.94 7.59
C LEU A 315 8.94 -3.07 7.00
N ALA A 316 9.27 -2.09 6.15
CA ALA A 316 8.27 -1.28 5.45
C ALA A 316 7.37 -2.16 4.56
N PHE A 317 7.95 -3.10 3.81
CA PHE A 317 7.18 -4.07 3.02
C PHE A 317 6.21 -4.90 3.90
N VAL A 318 6.70 -5.44 5.02
CA VAL A 318 5.86 -6.22 5.95
C VAL A 318 4.71 -5.36 6.51
N TYR A 319 4.96 -4.10 6.83
CA TYR A 319 3.93 -3.19 7.33
C TYR A 319 2.89 -2.85 6.27
N VAL A 320 3.30 -2.61 5.02
CA VAL A 320 2.35 -2.41 3.92
C VAL A 320 1.46 -3.64 3.73
N ALA A 321 2.01 -4.86 3.83
CA ALA A 321 1.24 -6.09 3.76
C ALA A 321 0.24 -6.25 4.93
N ILE A 322 0.66 -5.95 6.17
CA ILE A 322 -0.21 -5.98 7.35
C ILE A 322 -1.34 -4.95 7.24
N VAL A 323 -1.03 -3.73 6.77
CA VAL A 323 -2.04 -2.71 6.50
C VAL A 323 -3.04 -3.20 5.47
N ALA A 324 -2.59 -3.74 4.35
CA ALA A 324 -3.49 -4.22 3.30
C ALA A 324 -4.43 -5.34 3.78
N MET A 325 -3.98 -6.15 4.75
CA MET A 325 -4.77 -7.23 5.35
C MET A 325 -5.80 -6.75 6.40
N LEU A 326 -5.42 -5.79 7.24
CA LEU A 326 -6.21 -5.38 8.42
C LEU A 326 -6.92 -4.02 8.29
N LYS A 327 -6.74 -3.32 7.16
CA LYS A 327 -7.44 -2.07 6.84
C LYS A 327 -8.96 -2.28 6.80
N SER A 328 -9.75 -1.29 7.26
CA SER A 328 -11.23 -1.36 7.26
C SER A 328 -11.85 -1.54 5.89
N TYR A 329 -11.27 -0.89 4.87
CA TYR A 329 -11.77 -0.91 3.49
C TYR A 329 -10.62 -1.26 2.53
N PRO A 330 -10.18 -2.53 2.50
CA PRO A 330 -9.09 -2.94 1.62
C PRO A 330 -9.59 -3.11 0.18
N SER A 331 -8.69 -2.87 -0.76
CA SER A 331 -8.90 -3.02 -2.19
C SER A 331 -7.82 -3.92 -2.79
N VAL A 332 -8.07 -4.48 -3.98
CA VAL A 332 -7.03 -5.25 -4.70
C VAL A 332 -5.80 -4.39 -5.02
N GLY A 333 -5.94 -3.06 -5.07
CA GLY A 333 -4.84 -2.13 -5.26
C GLY A 333 -3.91 -2.01 -4.05
N ASP A 334 -4.42 -2.15 -2.83
CA ASP A 334 -3.57 -2.24 -1.62
C ASP A 334 -2.68 -3.49 -1.71
N SER A 335 -3.19 -4.57 -2.32
CA SER A 335 -2.42 -5.79 -2.54
C SER A 335 -1.48 -5.75 -3.73
N ALA A 336 -1.82 -4.97 -4.74
CA ALA A 336 -0.94 -4.71 -5.86
C ALA A 336 0.41 -4.13 -5.41
N LEU A 337 0.39 -3.25 -4.39
CA LEU A 337 1.56 -2.60 -3.85
C LEU A 337 2.54 -3.57 -3.19
N TYR A 338 2.11 -4.34 -2.18
CA TYR A 338 3.05 -5.24 -1.49
C TYR A 338 3.52 -6.38 -2.41
N LEU A 339 2.67 -6.89 -3.31
CA LEU A 339 3.09 -7.90 -4.29
C LEU A 339 4.13 -7.34 -5.27
N GLY A 340 4.04 -6.07 -5.64
CA GLY A 340 5.08 -5.39 -6.43
C GLY A 340 6.39 -5.22 -5.65
N LEU A 341 6.30 -4.79 -4.38
CA LEU A 341 7.45 -4.61 -3.49
C LEU A 341 8.15 -5.94 -3.13
N LEU A 342 7.42 -7.07 -3.14
CA LEU A 342 7.99 -8.42 -2.92
C LEU A 342 9.19 -8.68 -3.86
N GLY A 343 9.10 -8.20 -5.10
CA GLY A 343 10.15 -8.36 -6.11
C GLY A 343 11.50 -7.74 -5.71
N LEU A 344 11.50 -6.73 -4.81
CA LEU A 344 12.73 -6.12 -4.31
C LEU A 344 13.59 -7.09 -3.50
N PHE A 345 12.97 -8.11 -2.91
CA PHE A 345 13.60 -9.09 -2.04
C PHE A 345 13.64 -10.49 -2.67
N ALA A 346 13.47 -10.60 -4.00
CA ALA A 346 13.38 -11.88 -4.70
C ALA A 346 14.59 -12.80 -4.46
N SER A 347 15.80 -12.22 -4.30
CA SER A 347 17.01 -12.97 -3.98
C SER A 347 17.00 -13.55 -2.56
N GLU A 348 16.56 -12.76 -1.59
CA GLU A 348 16.50 -13.14 -0.17
C GLU A 348 15.32 -14.09 0.12
N LEU A 349 14.27 -14.04 -0.70
CA LEU A 349 13.06 -14.83 -0.59
C LEU A 349 13.04 -16.08 -1.50
N ALA A 350 14.15 -16.39 -2.19
CA ALA A 350 14.22 -17.53 -3.10
C ALA A 350 13.90 -18.88 -2.42
N ASP A 351 14.20 -19.01 -1.12
CA ASP A 351 13.99 -20.22 -0.32
C ASP A 351 12.59 -20.32 0.32
N MET A 352 11.60 -19.54 -0.16
CA MET A 352 10.21 -19.61 0.32
C MET A 352 9.59 -20.99 0.03
N GLN A 353 9.14 -21.67 1.08
CA GLN A 353 8.69 -23.07 0.99
C GLN A 353 7.31 -23.19 0.31
N PHE A 354 6.40 -22.27 0.59
CA PHE A 354 5.03 -22.31 0.08
C PHE A 354 4.78 -21.39 -1.13
N SER A 355 5.83 -21.06 -1.89
CA SER A 355 5.72 -20.14 -3.05
C SER A 355 4.70 -20.61 -4.10
N PHE A 356 4.71 -21.90 -4.44
CA PHE A 356 3.74 -22.51 -5.36
C PHE A 356 2.30 -22.40 -4.82
N PHE A 357 2.08 -22.80 -3.56
CA PHE A 357 0.76 -22.73 -2.92
C PHE A 357 0.23 -21.31 -2.86
N LEU A 358 1.07 -20.34 -2.50
CA LEU A 358 0.71 -18.92 -2.46
C LEU A 358 0.32 -18.41 -3.86
N PHE A 359 1.12 -18.72 -4.88
CA PHE A 359 0.83 -18.27 -6.26
C PHE A 359 -0.53 -18.77 -6.76
N PHE A 360 -0.79 -20.08 -6.67
CA PHE A 360 -2.08 -20.65 -7.08
C PHE A 360 -3.23 -20.22 -6.17
N GLY A 361 -2.99 -20.05 -4.87
CA GLY A 361 -3.98 -19.53 -3.93
C GLY A 361 -4.44 -18.13 -4.28
N TYR A 362 -3.51 -17.21 -4.56
CA TYR A 362 -3.84 -15.84 -4.96
C TYR A 362 -4.62 -15.82 -6.27
N ILE A 363 -4.23 -16.62 -7.27
CA ILE A 363 -4.97 -16.75 -8.53
C ILE A 363 -6.37 -17.30 -8.28
N GLY A 364 -6.48 -18.38 -7.50
CA GLY A 364 -7.76 -19.01 -7.17
C GLY A 364 -8.72 -18.03 -6.50
N VAL A 365 -8.28 -17.33 -5.46
CA VAL A 365 -9.14 -16.38 -4.72
C VAL A 365 -9.52 -15.16 -5.56
N THR A 366 -8.59 -14.61 -6.36
CA THR A 366 -8.87 -13.46 -7.23
C THR A 366 -9.84 -13.78 -8.36
N LEU A 367 -9.83 -15.01 -8.87
CA LEU A 367 -10.82 -15.48 -9.85
C LEU A 367 -12.17 -15.84 -9.19
N LEU A 368 -12.14 -16.42 -7.99
CA LEU A 368 -13.33 -16.90 -7.31
C LEU A 368 -14.17 -15.76 -6.72
N SER A 369 -13.53 -14.71 -6.22
CA SER A 369 -14.20 -13.58 -5.54
C SER A 369 -15.25 -12.89 -6.44
N PRO A 370 -14.95 -12.48 -7.69
CA PRO A 370 -15.96 -11.90 -8.58
C PRO A 370 -17.09 -12.86 -8.95
N VAL A 371 -16.79 -14.16 -9.05
CA VAL A 371 -17.79 -15.19 -9.32
C VAL A 371 -18.76 -15.32 -8.15
N MET A 372 -18.25 -15.37 -6.92
CA MET A 372 -19.06 -15.45 -5.71
C MET A 372 -19.89 -14.18 -5.49
N HIS A 373 -19.31 -13.00 -5.74
CA HIS A 373 -20.05 -11.74 -5.71
C HIS A 373 -21.20 -11.73 -6.72
N ASN A 374 -20.94 -12.22 -7.95
CA ASN A 374 -21.96 -12.29 -9.00
C ASN A 374 -23.09 -13.28 -8.68
N LEU A 375 -22.74 -14.46 -8.15
CA LEU A 375 -23.71 -15.47 -7.73
C LEU A 375 -24.63 -14.97 -6.62
N TRP A 376 -24.07 -14.18 -5.69
CA TRP A 376 -24.81 -13.61 -4.59
C TRP A 376 -25.69 -12.43 -5.02
N ILE A 377 -25.11 -11.37 -5.59
CA ILE A 377 -25.84 -10.12 -5.86
C ILE A 377 -26.75 -10.21 -7.08
N TRP A 378 -26.29 -10.83 -8.17
CA TRP A 378 -27.00 -10.75 -9.46
C TRP A 378 -27.79 -12.01 -9.76
N ARG A 379 -27.23 -13.19 -9.48
CA ARG A 379 -27.91 -14.46 -9.78
C ARG A 379 -28.79 -14.96 -8.64
N GLY A 380 -28.60 -14.47 -7.42
CA GLY A 380 -29.37 -14.87 -6.23
C GLY A 380 -29.20 -16.35 -5.82
N THR A 381 -28.25 -17.06 -6.41
CA THR A 381 -27.98 -18.49 -6.12
C THR A 381 -26.89 -18.67 -5.06
N GLY A 382 -26.18 -17.60 -4.69
CA GLY A 382 -25.16 -17.58 -3.65
C GLY A 382 -25.59 -16.77 -2.42
N ASN A 383 -24.90 -16.97 -1.30
CA ASN A 383 -25.07 -16.19 -0.07
C ASN A 383 -23.78 -15.37 0.22
N ALA A 384 -23.92 -14.28 0.96
CA ALA A 384 -22.86 -13.43 1.49
C ALA A 384 -21.72 -14.24 2.11
N ASN A 385 -22.05 -15.33 2.82
CA ASN A 385 -21.09 -16.26 3.40
C ASN A 385 -20.05 -16.79 2.41
N PHE A 386 -20.45 -17.13 1.18
CA PHE A 386 -19.51 -17.65 0.18
C PHE A 386 -18.54 -16.56 -0.29
N TYR A 387 -19.04 -15.34 -0.51
CA TYR A 387 -18.19 -14.21 -0.85
C TYR A 387 -17.24 -13.86 0.31
N PHE A 388 -17.74 -13.81 1.54
CA PHE A 388 -16.92 -13.59 2.72
C PHE A 388 -15.87 -14.69 2.93
N ALA A 389 -16.20 -15.95 2.69
CA ALA A 389 -15.24 -17.06 2.76
C ALA A 389 -14.07 -16.87 1.79
N THR A 390 -14.30 -16.29 0.60
CA THR A 390 -13.19 -15.93 -0.30
C THR A 390 -12.29 -14.83 0.28
N GLY A 391 -12.86 -13.84 0.97
CA GLY A 391 -12.11 -12.81 1.69
C GLY A 391 -11.31 -13.38 2.88
N LEU A 392 -11.86 -14.36 3.61
CA LEU A 392 -11.14 -15.04 4.68
C LEU A 392 -9.97 -15.87 4.14
N ALA A 393 -10.20 -16.61 3.04
CA ALA A 393 -9.13 -17.32 2.35
C ALA A 393 -8.04 -16.35 1.85
N TYR A 394 -8.43 -15.17 1.36
CA TYR A 394 -7.52 -14.11 0.96
C TYR A 394 -6.64 -13.62 2.12
N ALA A 395 -7.24 -13.30 3.27
CA ALA A 395 -6.52 -12.88 4.47
C ALA A 395 -5.59 -13.97 5.00
N CYS A 396 -6.00 -15.24 4.90
CA CYS A 396 -5.16 -16.38 5.25
C CYS A 396 -3.92 -16.46 4.34
N LEU A 397 -4.08 -16.34 3.02
CA LEU A 397 -2.96 -16.32 2.08
C LEU A 397 -2.01 -15.14 2.32
N GLN A 398 -2.55 -13.96 2.62
CA GLN A 398 -1.75 -12.79 3.02
C GLN A 398 -0.95 -13.05 4.29
N THR A 399 -1.56 -13.69 5.29
CA THR A 399 -0.87 -14.07 6.54
C THR A 399 0.27 -15.05 6.26
N VAL A 400 0.01 -16.11 5.48
CA VAL A 400 1.03 -17.10 5.10
C VAL A 400 2.16 -16.42 4.31
N LEU A 401 1.85 -15.51 3.39
CA LEU A 401 2.85 -14.75 2.64
C LEU A 401 3.77 -13.95 3.57
N VAL A 402 3.20 -13.22 4.54
CA VAL A 402 4.00 -12.43 5.50
C VAL A 402 4.86 -13.34 6.38
N VAL A 403 4.30 -14.42 6.93
CA VAL A 403 5.03 -15.36 7.79
C VAL A 403 6.16 -16.05 7.04
N GLU A 404 5.93 -16.52 5.81
CA GLU A 404 6.95 -17.14 4.97
C GLU A 404 8.02 -16.15 4.54
N SER A 405 7.63 -14.92 4.22
CA SER A 405 8.58 -13.87 3.84
C SER A 405 9.53 -13.55 5.00
N VAL A 406 8.99 -13.33 6.20
CA VAL A 406 9.79 -13.07 7.41
C VAL A 406 10.65 -14.28 7.76
N SER A 407 10.10 -15.48 7.70
CA SER A 407 10.84 -16.72 8.01
C SER A 407 12.00 -16.95 7.03
N SER A 408 11.78 -16.75 5.74
CA SER A 408 12.80 -16.89 4.69
C SER A 408 13.89 -15.83 4.82
N MET A 409 13.53 -14.58 5.09
CA MET A 409 14.50 -13.51 5.36
C MET A 409 15.38 -13.83 6.58
N LEU A 410 14.79 -14.35 7.67
CA LEU A 410 15.55 -14.75 8.85
C LEU A 410 16.44 -15.99 8.59
N LYS A 411 16.00 -16.94 7.75
CA LYS A 411 16.83 -18.08 7.30
C LYS A 411 18.02 -17.58 6.48
N HIS A 412 17.79 -16.63 5.56
CA HIS A 412 18.83 -15.98 4.78
C HIS A 412 19.87 -15.27 5.68
N ASP A 413 19.43 -14.51 6.67
CA ASP A 413 20.33 -13.87 7.65
C ASP A 413 21.16 -14.88 8.46
N ARG A 414 20.56 -16.03 8.83
CA ARG A 414 21.29 -17.12 9.50
C ARG A 414 22.32 -17.79 8.58
N MET A 415 22.01 -17.92 7.29
CA MET A 415 22.95 -18.45 6.29
C MET A 415 24.16 -17.53 6.16
N LEU A 416 23.93 -16.22 6.04
CA LEU A 416 24.99 -15.21 6.03
C LEU A 416 25.88 -15.30 7.28
N LYS A 417 25.27 -15.51 8.47
CA LYS A 417 26.02 -15.72 9.71
C LYS A 417 26.99 -16.90 9.62
N LYS A 418 26.51 -18.05 9.13
CA LYS A 418 27.32 -19.29 9.02
C LYS A 418 28.47 -19.13 8.04
N LEU A 419 28.28 -18.36 6.97
CA LEU A 419 29.32 -18.11 5.98
C LEU A 419 30.35 -17.08 6.47
N ALA A 420 29.94 -16.15 7.34
CA ALA A 420 30.79 -15.13 7.93
C ALA A 420 31.61 -15.63 9.14
N SER A 421 31.18 -16.71 9.81
CA SER A 421 31.99 -17.37 10.83
C SER A 421 33.18 -18.12 10.17
N PRO A 422 34.40 -18.01 10.73
CA PRO A 422 35.61 -18.62 10.19
C PRO A 422 35.53 -20.14 10.06
#